data_AF-A0A0D7NNU6-F1
#
_entry.id   AF-A0A0D7NNU6-F1
#
_cell.length_a   1.000
_cell.length_b   1.000
_cell.length_c   1.000
_cell.angle_alpha   90.00
_cell.angle_beta   90.00
_cell.angle_gamma   90.00
#
_symmetry.space_group_name_H-M   'P 1'
#
loop_
_entity.id
_entity.type
_entity.pdbx_description
1 polymer ?
#
loop_
_entity_poly.entity_id
_entity_poly.type
_entity_poly.pdbx_seq_one_letter_code
_entity_poly.pdbx_strand_id
1 'polypeptide(L)'
;MAAILRDLLRYNAEFRIGAALISVVLLLSVLASFSPYPPQDVYVVPPDVPPSLTYWFGTTSRGQDVFWQLTFAIRNTLLFGCTVALISRLLALVVGLVSGYKGGWIDRVLMSVNDTFIVIPLLPILVLFYFVMRDRMSWLLLALIMACLGWAYDARLIRAVAMSLKAREFTQSSLFSGMSTREILVQEHLPYVMPIVFSTTMNNMVWSIGLEVTLAVLGFTDINTPTIGGMIYWANQHTAMVAGVWWWIAFPTIAVIMTFIGLFLLAVSMNDYIDPRSRLRSFGEVS
;
A
#
# COMPACT_ATOMS: atom_id res chain seq x y z
N MET A 1 -14.02 2.50 -17.02
CA MET A 1 -13.57 2.77 -15.64
C MET A 1 -14.48 3.74 -14.89
N ALA A 2 -14.74 4.95 -15.41
CA ALA A 2 -15.56 5.96 -14.71
C ALA A 2 -17.00 5.52 -14.40
N ALA A 3 -17.64 4.72 -15.28
CA ALA A 3 -18.95 4.14 -15.03
C ALA A 3 -18.92 3.14 -13.86
N ILE A 4 -17.91 2.28 -13.81
CA ILE A 4 -17.71 1.27 -12.75
C ILE A 4 -17.54 1.94 -11.38
N LEU A 5 -16.69 2.98 -11.31
CA LEU A 5 -16.49 3.76 -10.09
C LEU A 5 -17.78 4.46 -9.64
N ARG A 6 -18.56 4.99 -10.59
CA ARG A 6 -19.84 5.63 -10.31
C ARG A 6 -20.87 4.63 -9.76
N ASP A 7 -20.93 3.43 -10.32
CA ASP A 7 -21.85 2.38 -9.87
C ASP A 7 -21.48 1.89 -8.48
N LEU A 8 -20.18 1.68 -8.21
CA LEU A 8 -19.72 1.30 -6.88
C LEU A 8 -19.98 2.36 -5.82
N LEU A 9 -19.80 3.64 -6.16
CA LEU A 9 -20.17 4.74 -5.28
C LEU A 9 -21.67 4.81 -4.98
N ARG A 10 -22.52 4.30 -5.87
CA ARG A 10 -23.98 4.34 -5.68
C ARG A 10 -24.51 3.13 -4.92
N TYR A 11 -23.99 1.94 -5.20
CA TYR A 11 -24.60 0.68 -4.78
C TYR A 11 -23.79 -0.08 -3.71
N ASN A 12 -22.54 0.28 -3.43
CA ASN A 12 -21.70 -0.43 -2.46
C ASN A 12 -21.36 0.48 -1.26
N ALA A 13 -21.82 0.09 -0.06
CA ALA A 13 -21.65 0.91 1.15
C ALA A 13 -20.18 0.92 1.61
N GLU A 14 -19.52 -0.22 1.50
CA GLU A 14 -18.11 -0.44 1.82
C GLU A 14 -17.23 0.49 0.97
N PHE A 15 -17.52 0.59 -0.33
CA PHE A 15 -16.79 1.45 -1.24
C PHE A 15 -16.93 2.92 -0.87
N ARG A 16 -18.14 3.37 -0.52
CA ARG A 16 -18.38 4.76 -0.09
C ARG A 16 -17.63 5.10 1.19
N ILE A 17 -17.70 4.22 2.20
CA ILE A 17 -17.02 4.42 3.48
C ILE A 17 -15.50 4.44 3.26
N GLY A 18 -14.98 3.46 2.51
CA GLY A 18 -13.57 3.37 2.17
C GLY A 18 -13.08 4.61 1.41
N ALA A 19 -13.83 5.07 0.41
CA ALA A 19 -13.52 6.26 -0.36
C ALA A 19 -13.56 7.52 0.51
N ALA A 20 -14.51 7.66 1.43
CA ALA A 20 -14.59 8.79 2.35
C ALA A 20 -13.38 8.82 3.28
N LEU A 21 -13.00 7.68 3.89
CA LEU A 21 -11.84 7.58 4.76
C LEU A 21 -10.54 7.95 4.02
N ILE A 22 -10.32 7.38 2.83
CA ILE A 22 -9.14 7.71 2.02
C ILE A 22 -9.15 9.16 1.56
N SER A 23 -10.32 9.74 1.26
CA SER A 23 -10.41 11.16 0.92
C SER A 23 -9.96 12.06 2.08
N VAL A 24 -10.31 11.72 3.32
CA VAL A 24 -9.83 12.45 4.51
C VAL A 24 -8.33 12.29 4.68
N VAL A 25 -7.78 11.08 4.54
CA VAL A 25 -6.33 10.84 4.63
C VAL A 25 -5.57 11.61 3.54
N LEU A 26 -6.09 11.63 2.30
CA LEU A 26 -5.51 12.40 1.21
C LEU A 26 -5.59 13.91 1.45
N LEU A 27 -6.69 14.40 2.01
CA LEU A 27 -6.81 15.80 2.41
C LEU A 27 -5.72 16.16 3.43
N LEU A 28 -5.54 15.36 4.48
CA LEU A 28 -4.49 15.55 5.48
C LEU A 28 -3.08 15.51 4.84
N SER A 29 -2.84 14.62 3.89
CA SER A 29 -1.58 14.56 3.13
C SER A 29 -1.31 15.84 2.35
N VAL A 30 -2.32 16.41 1.69
CA VAL A 30 -2.20 17.65 0.91
C VAL A 30 -1.93 18.85 1.83
N LEU A 31 -2.55 18.86 3.02
CA LEU A 31 -2.34 19.92 4.01
C LEU A 31 -0.88 20.08 4.43
N ALA A 32 -0.04 19.04 4.32
CA ALA A 32 1.40 19.13 4.61
C ALA A 32 2.10 20.26 3.84
N SER A 33 1.62 20.61 2.63
CA SER A 33 2.21 21.68 1.82
C SER A 33 1.95 23.09 2.37
N PHE A 34 1.02 23.23 3.31
CA PHE A 34 0.65 24.48 3.98
C PHE A 34 1.24 24.60 5.38
N SER A 35 2.09 23.64 5.79
CA SER A 35 2.71 23.67 7.12
C SER A 35 3.59 24.91 7.29
N PRO A 36 3.45 25.67 8.39
CA PRO A 36 4.33 26.78 8.71
C PRO A 36 5.71 26.30 9.20
N TYR A 37 5.84 25.02 9.58
CA TYR A 37 7.06 24.44 10.13
C TYR A 37 7.66 23.42 9.17
N PRO A 38 8.99 23.39 8.99
CA PRO A 38 9.66 22.28 8.34
C PRO A 38 9.48 20.98 9.15
N PRO A 39 9.31 19.83 8.47
CA PRO A 39 8.97 18.56 9.12
C PRO A 39 10.02 18.02 10.12
N GLN A 40 11.27 18.41 9.92
CA GLN A 40 12.43 17.91 10.67
C GLN A 40 12.83 18.81 11.86
N ASP A 41 12.27 20.02 11.92
CA ASP A 41 12.65 20.99 12.92
C ASP A 41 12.05 20.62 14.28
N VAL A 42 12.81 20.84 15.35
CA VAL A 42 12.43 20.62 16.74
C VAL A 42 12.45 21.94 17.50
N TYR A 43 11.74 22.00 18.64
CA TYR A 43 11.63 23.21 19.47
C TYR A 43 11.05 24.43 18.73
N VAL A 44 10.16 24.19 17.76
CA VAL A 44 9.44 25.24 17.03
C VAL A 44 8.19 25.72 17.77
N VAL A 45 7.68 24.91 18.69
CA VAL A 45 6.52 25.21 19.55
C VAL A 45 6.82 24.76 21.00
N PRO A 46 6.10 25.27 22.01
CA PRO A 46 6.27 24.81 23.40
C PRO A 46 5.99 23.30 23.51
N PRO A 47 6.82 22.53 24.25
CA PRO A 47 6.63 21.10 24.38
C PRO A 47 5.45 20.75 25.30
N ASP A 48 4.90 19.55 25.09
CA ASP A 48 3.91 18.89 25.97
C ASP A 48 2.62 19.68 26.22
N VAL A 49 2.28 20.61 25.34
CA VAL A 49 1.00 21.32 25.34
C VAL A 49 -0.12 20.41 24.81
N PRO A 50 -1.23 20.24 25.55
CA PRO A 50 -2.36 19.43 25.13
C PRO A 50 -3.11 20.03 23.92
N PRO A 51 -3.98 19.24 23.26
CA PRO A 51 -4.86 19.72 22.19
C PRO A 51 -5.63 20.98 22.59
N SER A 52 -5.56 22.01 21.75
CA SER A 52 -6.16 23.32 21.95
C SER A 52 -6.50 23.98 20.61
N LEU A 53 -7.17 25.14 20.64
CA LEU A 53 -7.48 25.90 19.41
C LEU A 53 -6.23 26.37 18.67
N THR A 54 -5.11 26.52 19.38
CA THR A 54 -3.81 26.90 18.80
C THR A 54 -3.07 25.67 18.27
N TYR A 55 -3.08 24.56 19.02
CA TYR A 55 -2.44 23.30 18.63
C TYR A 55 -3.50 22.19 18.54
N TRP A 56 -4.09 22.00 17.37
CA TRP A 56 -5.30 21.17 17.21
C TRP A 56 -5.14 19.74 17.75
N PHE A 57 -3.96 19.14 17.58
CA PHE A 57 -3.62 17.81 18.07
C PHE A 57 -2.59 17.82 19.20
N GLY A 58 -2.32 19.00 19.79
CA GLY A 58 -1.30 19.19 20.81
C GLY A 58 0.11 19.25 20.24
N THR A 59 1.09 19.20 21.12
CA THR A 59 2.53 19.28 20.78
C THR A 59 3.30 18.10 21.36
N THR A 60 4.44 17.78 20.77
CA THR A 60 5.31 16.69 21.23
C THR A 60 6.29 17.15 22.30
N SER A 61 6.91 16.21 23.01
CA SER A 61 8.01 16.51 23.93
C SER A 61 9.28 17.01 23.21
N ARG A 62 9.30 16.93 21.88
CA ARG A 62 10.33 17.52 21.02
C ARG A 62 10.01 18.96 20.61
N GLY A 63 8.92 19.55 21.12
CA GLY A 63 8.48 20.88 20.74
C GLY A 63 8.07 20.98 19.27
N GLN A 64 7.32 19.98 18.79
CA GLN A 64 6.76 19.93 17.43
C GLN A 64 5.24 19.93 17.49
N ASP A 65 4.58 20.57 16.52
CA ASP A 65 3.12 20.52 16.38
C ASP A 65 2.69 19.16 15.81
N VAL A 66 1.87 18.42 16.56
CA VAL A 66 1.45 17.05 16.20
C VAL A 66 0.59 17.05 14.95
N PHE A 67 -0.23 18.09 14.73
CA PHE A 67 -1.09 18.16 13.54
C PHE A 67 -0.24 18.26 12.28
N TRP A 68 0.68 19.23 12.23
CA TRP A 68 1.54 19.42 11.07
C TRP A 68 2.48 18.23 10.86
N GLN A 69 3.05 17.69 11.94
CA GLN A 69 3.88 16.48 11.85
C GLN A 69 3.09 15.30 11.28
N LEU A 70 1.83 15.12 11.69
CA LEU A 70 0.95 14.07 11.17
C LEU A 70 0.66 14.23 9.68
N THR A 71 0.45 15.46 9.18
CA THR A 71 0.21 15.68 7.75
C THR A 71 1.39 15.22 6.88
N PHE A 72 2.63 15.52 7.29
CA PHE A 72 3.84 15.02 6.63
C PHE A 72 3.99 13.50 6.78
N ALA A 73 3.73 12.98 7.97
CA ALA A 73 3.80 11.54 8.25
C ALA A 73 2.84 10.75 7.34
N ILE A 74 1.59 11.19 7.21
CA ILE A 74 0.60 10.59 6.31
C ILE A 74 1.08 10.65 4.86
N ARG A 75 1.56 11.82 4.41
CA ARG A 75 2.05 12.01 3.05
C ARG A 75 3.17 11.02 2.72
N ASN A 76 4.18 10.94 3.58
CA ASN A 76 5.33 10.07 3.36
C ASN A 76 4.96 8.58 3.47
N THR A 77 4.10 8.20 4.42
CA THR A 77 3.61 6.83 4.54
C THR A 77 2.78 6.41 3.31
N LEU A 78 1.93 7.29 2.77
CA LEU A 78 1.17 7.01 1.54
C LEU A 78 2.08 6.90 0.31
N LEU A 79 3.04 7.81 0.16
CA LEU A 79 4.03 7.75 -0.92
C LEU A 79 4.85 6.46 -0.84
N PHE A 80 5.15 5.98 0.37
CA PHE A 80 5.90 4.75 0.60
C PHE A 80 5.11 3.56 0.08
N GLY A 81 3.89 3.39 0.59
CA GLY A 81 3.00 2.30 0.17
C GLY A 81 2.72 2.33 -1.33
N CYS A 82 2.51 3.52 -1.92
CA CYS A 82 2.30 3.67 -3.35
C CYS A 82 3.54 3.27 -4.17
N THR A 83 4.73 3.68 -3.75
CA THR A 83 6.00 3.33 -4.42
C THR A 83 6.22 1.83 -4.40
N VAL A 84 6.05 1.19 -3.23
CA VAL A 84 6.18 -0.26 -3.07
C VAL A 84 5.17 -0.99 -3.97
N ALA A 85 3.90 -0.61 -3.89
CA ALA A 85 2.82 -1.27 -4.62
C ALA A 85 2.95 -1.13 -6.15
N LEU A 86 3.36 0.04 -6.65
CA LEU A 86 3.56 0.25 -8.09
C LEU A 86 4.69 -0.61 -8.64
N ILE A 87 5.86 -0.58 -8.00
CA ILE A 87 7.03 -1.34 -8.47
C ILE A 87 6.79 -2.84 -8.33
N SER A 88 6.27 -3.28 -7.18
CA SER A 88 5.88 -4.67 -6.93
C SER A 88 4.88 -5.16 -7.98
N ARG A 89 3.87 -4.33 -8.31
CA ARG A 89 2.86 -4.67 -9.31
C ARG A 89 3.44 -4.86 -10.70
N LEU A 90 4.36 -3.99 -11.11
CA LEU A 90 5.02 -4.11 -12.42
C LEU A 90 5.78 -5.45 -12.51
N LEU A 91 6.52 -5.82 -11.46
CA LEU A 91 7.20 -7.11 -11.38
C LEU A 91 6.20 -8.28 -11.44
N ALA A 92 5.13 -8.21 -10.65
CA ALA A 92 4.11 -9.24 -10.59
C ALA A 92 3.38 -9.46 -11.93
N LEU A 93 3.05 -8.36 -12.64
CA LEU A 93 2.44 -8.39 -13.96
C LEU A 93 3.37 -9.04 -14.99
N VAL A 94 4.63 -8.59 -15.06
CA VAL A 94 5.59 -9.11 -16.04
C VAL A 94 5.86 -10.58 -15.79
N VAL A 95 6.17 -10.97 -14.54
CA VAL A 95 6.49 -12.36 -14.22
C VAL A 95 5.27 -13.26 -14.40
N GLY A 96 4.11 -12.87 -13.83
CA GLY A 96 2.91 -13.68 -13.85
C GLY A 96 2.30 -13.87 -15.24
N LEU A 97 2.21 -12.82 -16.05
CA LEU A 97 1.68 -12.92 -17.42
C LEU A 97 2.61 -13.75 -18.31
N VAL A 98 3.93 -13.51 -18.23
CA VAL A 98 4.90 -14.24 -19.07
C VAL A 98 4.94 -15.71 -18.69
N SER A 99 4.99 -16.05 -17.40
CA SER A 99 5.02 -17.44 -16.95
C SER A 99 3.72 -18.17 -17.31
N GLY A 100 2.56 -17.53 -17.08
CA GLY A 100 1.25 -18.14 -17.34
C GLY A 100 0.96 -18.33 -18.82
N TYR A 101 1.38 -17.40 -19.68
CA TYR A 101 1.18 -17.51 -21.13
C TYR A 101 2.19 -18.45 -21.79
N LYS A 102 3.50 -18.29 -21.54
CA LYS A 102 4.51 -19.11 -22.25
C LYS A 102 4.50 -20.56 -21.79
N GLY A 103 4.32 -20.83 -20.50
CA GLY A 103 4.38 -22.19 -19.97
C GLY A 103 5.77 -22.83 -20.10
N GLY A 104 5.83 -24.16 -19.98
CA GLY A 104 7.04 -24.94 -20.24
C GLY A 104 8.23 -24.61 -19.33
N TRP A 105 9.43 -24.49 -19.92
CA TRP A 105 10.65 -24.19 -19.16
C TRP A 105 10.66 -22.78 -18.56
N ILE A 106 10.13 -21.78 -19.27
CA ILE A 106 10.09 -20.39 -18.81
C ILE A 106 9.24 -20.26 -17.55
N ASP A 107 8.09 -20.92 -17.55
CA ASP A 107 7.22 -20.98 -16.37
C ASP A 107 7.91 -21.63 -15.18
N ARG A 108 8.56 -22.78 -15.38
CA ARG A 108 9.31 -23.48 -14.32
C ARG A 108 10.41 -22.61 -13.70
N VAL A 109 11.20 -21.93 -14.53
CA VAL A 109 12.28 -21.06 -14.04
C VAL A 109 11.72 -19.85 -13.27
N LEU A 110 10.74 -19.16 -13.85
CA LEU A 110 10.13 -17.98 -13.21
C LEU A 110 9.43 -18.35 -11.89
N MET A 111 8.72 -19.48 -11.85
CA MET A 111 8.07 -19.95 -10.62
C MET A 111 9.08 -20.46 -9.59
N SER A 112 10.19 -21.07 -10.01
CA SER A 112 11.27 -21.45 -9.07
C SER A 112 11.90 -20.22 -8.39
N VAL A 113 12.15 -19.14 -9.14
CA VAL A 113 12.62 -17.87 -8.57
C VAL A 113 11.56 -17.29 -7.63
N ASN A 114 10.30 -17.22 -8.09
CA ASN A 114 9.18 -16.74 -7.29
C ASN A 114 9.05 -17.47 -5.94
N ASP A 115 9.14 -18.80 -5.96
CA ASP A 115 8.98 -19.63 -4.77
C ASP A 115 10.11 -19.41 -3.76
N THR A 116 11.31 -19.05 -4.24
CA THR A 116 12.43 -18.65 -3.38
C THR A 116 12.09 -17.40 -2.57
N PHE A 117 11.44 -16.40 -3.18
CA PHE A 117 11.03 -15.18 -2.46
C PHE A 117 9.93 -15.43 -1.43
N ILE A 118 8.99 -16.35 -1.72
CA ILE A 118 7.87 -16.66 -0.81
C ILE A 118 8.32 -17.36 0.47
N VAL A 119 9.37 -18.20 0.39
CA VAL A 119 9.87 -18.97 1.55
C VAL A 119 10.68 -18.10 2.52
N ILE A 120 11.16 -16.95 2.05
CA ILE A 120 11.98 -16.04 2.85
C ILE A 120 11.13 -15.36 3.94
N PRO A 121 11.55 -15.43 5.23
CA PRO A 121 10.89 -14.67 6.28
C PRO A 121 11.24 -13.19 6.14
N LEU A 122 10.25 -12.40 5.72
CA LEU A 122 10.45 -11.02 5.30
C LEU A 122 10.97 -10.11 6.41
N LEU A 123 10.35 -10.13 7.59
CA LEU A 123 10.74 -9.25 8.71
C LEU A 123 12.23 -9.43 9.09
N PRO A 124 12.74 -10.66 9.36
CA PRO A 124 14.16 -10.87 9.62
C PRO A 124 15.09 -10.36 8.52
N ILE A 125 14.72 -10.51 7.24
CA ILE A 125 15.51 -10.01 6.11
C ILE A 125 15.56 -8.49 6.10
N LEU A 126 14.43 -7.81 6.32
CA LEU A 126 14.40 -6.34 6.36
C LEU A 126 15.23 -5.80 7.53
N VAL A 127 15.17 -6.44 8.69
CA VAL A 127 16.02 -6.10 9.84
C VAL A 127 17.50 -6.33 9.52
N LEU A 128 17.85 -7.44 8.88
CA LEU A 128 19.21 -7.70 8.42
C LEU A 128 19.71 -6.61 7.47
N PHE A 129 18.89 -6.22 6.48
CA PHE A 129 19.23 -5.14 5.57
C PHE A 129 19.47 -3.82 6.30
N TYR A 130 18.65 -3.47 7.29
CA TYR A 130 18.87 -2.30 8.14
C TYR A 130 20.24 -2.34 8.83
N PHE A 131 20.59 -3.46 9.48
CA PHE A 131 21.88 -3.59 10.18
C PHE A 131 23.10 -3.61 9.26
N VAL A 132 22.96 -4.13 8.04
CA VAL A 132 24.05 -4.15 7.05
C VAL A 132 24.24 -2.77 6.40
N MET A 133 23.15 -2.05 6.14
CA MET A 133 23.18 -0.76 5.46
C MET A 133 23.44 0.41 6.42
N ARG A 134 23.01 0.30 7.69
CA ARG A 134 23.00 1.34 8.74
C ARG A 134 22.71 2.73 8.15
N ASP A 135 23.74 3.56 8.02
CA ASP A 135 23.68 4.96 7.61
C ASP A 135 23.22 5.17 6.16
N ARG A 136 23.23 4.12 5.34
CA ARG A 136 22.75 4.16 3.94
C ARG A 136 21.27 3.83 3.80
N MET A 137 20.61 3.39 4.88
CA MET A 137 19.20 3.04 4.82
C MET A 137 18.34 4.31 4.72
N SER A 138 17.96 4.64 3.50
CA SER A 138 17.00 5.72 3.22
C SER A 138 15.58 5.17 3.11
N TRP A 139 14.60 6.07 3.29
CA TRP A 139 13.19 5.80 3.03
C TRP A 139 12.96 5.17 1.63
N LEU A 140 13.64 5.68 0.60
CA LEU A 140 13.51 5.19 -0.78
C LEU A 140 14.14 3.81 -0.95
N LEU A 141 15.31 3.58 -0.35
CA LEU A 141 15.99 2.28 -0.43
C LEU A 141 15.14 1.18 0.21
N LEU A 142 14.54 1.46 1.38
CA LEU A 142 13.64 0.52 2.04
C LEU A 142 12.42 0.19 1.16
N ALA A 143 11.82 1.21 0.52
CA ALA A 143 10.71 1.00 -0.41
C ALA A 143 11.10 0.10 -1.59
N LEU A 144 12.30 0.31 -2.17
CA LEU A 144 12.81 -0.51 -3.26
C LEU A 144 13.05 -1.97 -2.84
N ILE A 145 13.65 -2.19 -1.67
CA ILE A 145 13.86 -3.54 -1.12
C ILE A 145 12.51 -4.24 -0.93
N MET A 146 11.55 -3.56 -0.31
CA MET A 146 10.21 -4.13 -0.09
C MET A 146 9.47 -4.40 -1.39
N ALA A 147 9.58 -3.55 -2.40
CA ALA A 147 8.99 -3.78 -3.71
C ALA A 147 9.56 -5.03 -4.40
N CYS A 148 10.88 -5.24 -4.30
CA CYS A 148 11.57 -6.41 -4.84
C CYS A 148 11.25 -7.71 -4.08
N LEU A 149 10.72 -7.63 -2.86
CA LEU A 149 10.33 -8.80 -2.07
C LEU A 149 8.80 -9.06 -2.12
N GLY A 150 8.00 -8.02 -2.35
CA GLY A 150 6.53 -8.06 -2.23
C GLY A 150 5.76 -8.51 -3.47
N TRP A 151 6.41 -8.88 -4.57
CA TRP A 151 5.75 -9.16 -5.86
C TRP A 151 5.35 -10.63 -6.06
N ALA A 152 5.96 -11.56 -5.32
CA ALA A 152 5.91 -12.98 -5.63
C ALA A 152 4.52 -13.62 -5.42
N TYR A 153 3.81 -13.25 -4.34
CA TYR A 153 2.44 -13.73 -4.11
C TYR A 153 1.49 -13.30 -5.23
N ASP A 154 1.56 -12.03 -5.62
CA ASP A 154 0.73 -11.46 -6.67
C ASP A 154 1.07 -12.02 -8.06
N ALA A 155 2.34 -12.31 -8.34
CA ALA A 155 2.77 -12.93 -9.59
C ALA A 155 2.14 -14.31 -9.78
N ARG A 156 2.10 -15.13 -8.72
CA ARG A 156 1.48 -16.46 -8.75
C ARG A 156 -0.03 -16.38 -9.02
N LEU A 157 -0.70 -15.41 -8.43
CA LEU A 157 -2.12 -15.15 -8.65
C LEU A 157 -2.40 -14.70 -10.09
N ILE A 158 -1.64 -13.73 -10.60
CA ILE A 158 -1.74 -13.27 -11.99
C ILE A 158 -1.47 -14.41 -12.97
N ARG A 159 -0.46 -15.24 -12.69
CA ARG A 159 -0.15 -16.43 -13.49
C ARG A 159 -1.33 -17.37 -13.60
N ALA A 160 -2.03 -17.65 -12.50
CA ALA A 160 -3.19 -18.53 -12.52
C ALA A 160 -4.29 -18.01 -13.47
N VAL A 161 -4.54 -16.70 -13.46
CA VAL A 161 -5.47 -16.05 -14.39
C VAL A 161 -4.96 -16.13 -15.83
N ALA A 162 -3.68 -15.82 -16.07
CA ALA A 162 -3.06 -15.88 -17.40
C ALA A 162 -3.12 -17.28 -18.03
N MET A 163 -2.90 -18.33 -17.24
CA MET A 163 -3.08 -19.72 -17.71
C MET A 163 -4.52 -20.00 -18.16
N SER A 164 -5.52 -19.47 -17.43
CA SER A 164 -6.93 -19.62 -17.81
C SER A 164 -7.23 -18.87 -19.12
N LEU A 165 -6.71 -17.65 -19.28
CA LEU A 165 -6.90 -16.86 -20.51
C LEU A 165 -6.24 -17.51 -21.73
N LYS A 166 -5.08 -18.16 -21.54
CA LYS A 166 -4.39 -18.91 -22.60
C LYS A 166 -5.27 -19.99 -23.22
N ALA A 167 -6.11 -20.65 -22.42
CA ALA A 167 -6.99 -21.74 -22.87
C ALA A 167 -8.26 -21.26 -23.60
N ARG A 168 -8.55 -19.95 -23.65
CA ARG A 168 -9.78 -19.42 -24.24
C ARG A 168 -9.70 -19.25 -25.76
N GLU A 169 -10.84 -19.36 -26.43
CA GLU A 169 -10.97 -19.32 -27.91
C GLU A 169 -10.47 -18.00 -28.54
N PHE A 170 -10.66 -16.85 -27.87
CA PHE A 170 -10.18 -15.57 -28.39
C PHE A 170 -8.64 -15.53 -28.46
N THR A 171 -7.93 -16.18 -27.53
CA THR A 171 -6.47 -16.27 -27.56
C THR A 171 -6.01 -17.11 -28.75
N GLN A 172 -6.71 -18.20 -29.06
CA GLN A 172 -6.40 -19.03 -30.23
C GLN A 172 -6.68 -18.27 -31.53
N SER A 173 -7.81 -17.58 -31.61
CA SER A 173 -8.19 -16.76 -32.78
C SER A 173 -7.18 -15.65 -33.04
N SER A 174 -6.69 -15.00 -31.99
CA SER A 174 -5.63 -13.99 -32.06
C SER A 174 -4.32 -14.55 -32.61
N LEU A 175 -3.95 -15.78 -32.20
CA LEU A 175 -2.76 -16.47 -32.70
C LEU A 175 -2.89 -16.80 -34.19
N PHE A 176 -4.05 -17.29 -34.65
CA PHE A 176 -4.30 -17.54 -36.07
C PHE A 176 -4.33 -16.25 -36.91
N SER A 177 -4.63 -15.12 -36.29
CA SER A 177 -4.60 -13.80 -36.91
C SER A 177 -3.18 -13.20 -37.02
N GLY A 178 -2.15 -13.94 -36.56
CA GLY A 178 -0.75 -13.52 -36.67
C GLY A 178 -0.25 -12.60 -35.56
N MET A 179 -1.02 -12.41 -34.48
CA MET A 179 -0.59 -11.56 -33.36
C MET A 179 0.64 -12.16 -32.65
N SER A 180 1.61 -11.29 -32.38
CA SER A 180 2.79 -11.66 -31.60
C SER A 180 2.44 -11.91 -30.13
N THR A 181 3.28 -12.67 -29.42
CA THR A 181 3.12 -12.91 -27.97
C THR A 181 2.99 -11.63 -27.16
N ARG A 182 3.72 -10.56 -27.53
CA ARG A 182 3.64 -9.28 -26.83
C ARG A 182 2.27 -8.63 -27.01
N GLU A 183 1.72 -8.67 -28.22
CA GLU A 183 0.40 -8.13 -28.52
C GLU A 183 -0.68 -8.90 -27.77
N ILE A 184 -0.63 -10.24 -27.78
CA ILE A 184 -1.56 -11.06 -27.00
C ILE A 184 -1.47 -10.73 -25.50
N LEU A 185 -0.27 -10.59 -24.95
CA LEU A 185 -0.13 -10.27 -23.52
C LEU A 185 -0.67 -8.88 -23.16
N VAL A 186 -0.38 -7.85 -23.96
CA VAL A 186 -0.71 -6.46 -23.63
C VAL A 186 -2.12 -6.05 -24.07
N GLN A 187 -2.57 -6.50 -25.24
CA GLN A 187 -3.85 -6.10 -25.81
C GLN A 187 -4.98 -7.05 -25.42
N GLU A 188 -4.71 -8.36 -25.33
CA GLU A 188 -5.73 -9.35 -25.00
C GLU A 188 -5.73 -9.68 -23.50
N HIS A 189 -4.61 -10.13 -22.94
CA HIS A 189 -4.60 -10.70 -21.57
C HIS A 189 -4.60 -9.62 -20.48
N LEU A 190 -3.78 -8.59 -20.61
CA LEU A 190 -3.61 -7.55 -19.60
C LEU A 190 -4.95 -6.90 -19.19
N PRO A 191 -5.85 -6.48 -20.11
CA PRO A 191 -7.14 -5.90 -19.73
C PRO A 191 -8.00 -6.81 -18.85
N TYR A 192 -7.96 -8.13 -19.03
CA TYR A 192 -8.69 -9.08 -18.18
C TYR A 192 -8.09 -9.21 -16.78
N VAL A 193 -6.78 -8.99 -16.63
CA VAL A 193 -6.08 -9.08 -15.34
C VAL A 193 -6.08 -7.73 -14.60
N MET A 194 -6.31 -6.61 -15.28
CA MET A 194 -6.32 -5.28 -14.65
C MET A 194 -7.24 -5.16 -13.42
N PRO A 195 -8.48 -5.69 -13.41
CA PRO A 195 -9.33 -5.58 -12.23
C PRO A 195 -8.71 -6.24 -10.99
N ILE A 196 -8.22 -7.47 -11.11
CA ILE A 196 -7.59 -8.20 -9.99
C ILE A 196 -6.30 -7.51 -9.54
N VAL A 197 -5.59 -6.90 -10.48
CA VAL A 197 -4.41 -6.07 -10.23
C VAL A 197 -4.73 -4.82 -9.42
N PHE A 198 -5.84 -4.13 -9.66
CA PHE A 198 -6.22 -2.98 -8.83
C PHE A 198 -6.47 -3.37 -7.37
N SER A 199 -7.27 -4.42 -7.15
CA SER A 199 -7.57 -4.92 -5.81
C SER A 199 -6.31 -5.36 -5.06
N THR A 200 -5.49 -6.20 -5.68
CA THR A 200 -4.28 -6.68 -5.02
C THR A 200 -3.25 -5.56 -4.80
N THR A 201 -3.34 -4.43 -5.52
CA THR A 201 -2.43 -3.28 -5.33
C THR A 201 -2.79 -2.56 -4.04
N MET A 202 -4.09 -2.40 -3.76
CA MET A 202 -4.56 -1.86 -2.49
C MET A 202 -4.15 -2.75 -1.31
N ASN A 203 -4.26 -4.07 -1.45
CA ASN A 203 -3.76 -5.02 -0.43
C ASN A 203 -2.25 -4.91 -0.23
N ASN A 204 -1.48 -4.77 -1.31
CA ASN A 204 -0.03 -4.56 -1.23
C ASN A 204 0.33 -3.24 -0.54
N MET A 205 -0.44 -2.17 -0.75
CA MET A 205 -0.28 -0.92 -0.01
C MET A 205 -0.53 -1.10 1.50
N VAL A 206 -1.61 -1.80 1.89
CA VAL A 206 -1.89 -2.08 3.32
C VAL A 206 -0.74 -2.88 3.95
N TRP A 207 -0.30 -3.94 3.27
CA TRP A 207 0.81 -4.78 3.72
C TRP A 207 2.12 -3.99 3.86
N SER A 208 2.47 -3.18 2.87
CA SER A 208 3.72 -2.41 2.87
C SER A 208 3.73 -1.30 3.91
N ILE A 209 2.62 -0.58 4.09
CA ILE A 209 2.49 0.43 5.15
C ILE A 209 2.57 -0.23 6.53
N GLY A 210 1.90 -1.37 6.73
CA GLY A 210 1.95 -2.08 8.01
C GLY A 210 3.36 -2.52 8.40
N LEU A 211 4.13 -3.02 7.43
CA LEU A 211 5.52 -3.38 7.65
C LEU A 211 6.43 -2.17 7.87
N GLU A 212 6.23 -1.07 7.13
CA GLU A 212 6.97 0.18 7.35
C GLU A 212 6.73 0.69 8.77
N VAL A 213 5.48 0.79 9.20
CA VAL A 213 5.12 1.21 10.56
C VAL A 213 5.75 0.29 11.60
N THR A 214 5.70 -1.03 11.38
CA THR A 214 6.33 -2.02 12.28
C THR A 214 7.84 -1.79 12.38
N LEU A 215 8.53 -1.64 11.26
CA LEU A 215 9.97 -1.41 11.25
C LEU A 215 10.33 -0.06 11.87
N ALA A 216 9.58 0.99 11.58
CA ALA A 216 9.83 2.33 12.08
C ALA A 216 9.64 2.40 13.60
N VAL A 217 8.58 1.78 14.13
CA VAL A 217 8.35 1.67 15.58
C VAL A 217 9.49 0.92 16.28
N LEU A 218 10.08 -0.07 15.63
CA LEU A 218 11.25 -0.80 16.13
C LEU A 218 12.58 -0.04 15.95
N GLY A 219 12.58 1.08 15.21
CA GLY A 219 13.78 1.86 14.91
C GLY A 219 14.65 1.26 13.80
N PHE A 220 14.07 0.45 12.91
CA PHE A 220 14.75 -0.20 11.77
C PHE A 220 14.47 0.49 10.43
N THR A 221 14.29 1.82 10.46
CA THR A 221 14.06 2.68 9.28
C THR A 221 14.80 4.00 9.44
N ASP A 222 14.77 4.85 8.42
CA ASP A 222 15.16 6.25 8.56
C ASP A 222 14.12 6.99 9.42
N ILE A 223 14.54 7.43 10.61
CA ILE A 223 13.70 8.16 11.58
C ILE A 223 13.70 9.68 11.39
N ASN A 224 14.48 10.19 10.44
CA ASN A 224 14.52 11.62 10.10
C ASN A 224 13.40 12.01 9.15
N THR A 225 13.05 11.11 8.23
CA THR A 225 11.87 11.27 7.38
C THR A 225 10.61 11.00 8.23
N PRO A 226 9.70 11.98 8.43
CA PRO A 226 8.53 11.73 9.26
C PRO A 226 7.60 10.75 8.56
N THR A 227 7.35 9.61 9.19
CA THR A 227 6.31 8.64 8.81
C THR A 227 5.41 8.39 10.01
N ILE A 228 4.26 7.75 9.81
CA ILE A 228 3.36 7.44 10.92
C ILE A 228 4.07 6.56 11.95
N GLY A 229 4.82 5.55 11.49
CA GLY A 229 5.64 4.71 12.37
C GLY A 229 6.74 5.49 13.08
N GLY A 230 7.36 6.46 12.39
CA GLY A 230 8.35 7.36 12.99
C GLY A 230 7.78 8.23 14.11
N MET A 231 6.54 8.72 13.99
CA MET A 231 5.89 9.46 15.08
C MET A 231 5.69 8.58 16.32
N ILE A 232 5.23 7.34 16.13
CA ILE A 232 5.02 6.38 17.22
C ILE A 232 6.37 6.00 17.85
N TYR A 233 7.41 5.81 17.04
CA TYR A 233 8.78 5.59 17.52
C TYR A 233 9.23 6.72 18.46
N TRP A 234 9.12 7.97 18.02
CA TRP A 234 9.57 9.10 18.83
C TRP A 234 8.75 9.27 20.11
N ALA A 235 7.44 9.02 20.06
CA ALA A 235 6.60 9.03 21.26
C ALA A 235 7.02 7.93 22.27
N ASN A 236 7.37 6.73 21.79
CA ASN A 236 7.89 5.66 22.63
C ASN A 236 9.25 6.00 23.24
N GLN A 237 10.17 6.57 22.45
CA GLN A 237 11.50 6.99 22.94
C GLN A 237 11.43 8.07 24.02
N HIS A 238 10.41 8.94 23.97
CA HIS A 238 10.19 9.98 24.98
C HIS A 238 9.26 9.54 26.11
N THR A 239 8.89 8.26 26.16
CA THR A 239 7.97 7.72 27.17
C THR A 239 6.66 8.53 27.26
N ALA A 240 6.14 8.98 26.11
CA ALA A 240 5.03 9.95 26.01
C ALA A 240 3.80 9.54 26.83
N MET A 241 3.50 8.23 26.89
CA MET A 241 2.37 7.71 27.66
C MET A 241 2.54 7.93 29.17
N VAL A 242 3.75 7.78 29.71
CA VAL A 242 4.05 8.02 31.13
C VAL A 242 4.08 9.52 31.42
N ALA A 243 4.54 10.32 30.46
CA ALA A 243 4.53 11.78 30.54
C ALA A 243 3.13 12.42 30.40
N GLY A 244 2.09 11.62 30.11
CA GLY A 244 0.72 12.13 29.91
C GLY A 244 0.44 12.72 28.53
N VAL A 245 1.40 12.63 27.59
CA VAL A 245 1.35 13.16 26.22
C VAL A 245 0.70 12.13 25.28
N TRP A 246 -0.48 11.64 25.67
CA TRP A 246 -1.17 10.52 24.98
C TRP A 246 -1.55 10.85 23.53
N TRP A 247 -1.79 12.12 23.23
CA TRP A 247 -2.17 12.58 21.88
C TRP A 247 -1.08 12.29 20.84
N TRP A 248 0.19 12.26 21.25
CA TRP A 248 1.32 11.97 20.36
C TRP A 248 1.28 10.53 19.81
N ILE A 249 0.65 9.58 20.53
CA ILE A 249 0.43 8.20 20.05
C ILE A 249 -0.96 8.05 19.42
N ALA A 250 -1.98 8.66 20.01
CA ALA A 250 -3.36 8.45 19.60
C ALA A 250 -3.65 8.92 18.16
N PHE A 251 -3.25 10.14 17.80
CA PHE A 251 -3.52 10.71 16.47
C PHE A 251 -2.83 9.95 15.31
N PRO A 252 -1.51 9.61 15.38
CA PRO A 252 -0.91 8.77 14.34
C PRO A 252 -1.53 7.37 14.27
N THR A 253 -1.95 6.80 15.41
CA THR A 253 -2.64 5.50 15.43
C THR A 253 -4.00 5.56 14.75
N ILE A 254 -4.79 6.61 15.00
CA ILE A 254 -6.08 6.81 14.32
C ILE A 254 -5.86 6.97 12.81
N ALA A 255 -4.85 7.73 12.39
CA ALA A 255 -4.56 7.94 10.98
C ALA A 255 -4.19 6.64 10.25
N VAL A 256 -3.37 5.76 10.86
CA VAL A 256 -3.06 4.47 10.24
C VAL A 256 -4.28 3.55 10.18
N ILE A 257 -5.11 3.52 11.24
CA ILE A 257 -6.36 2.74 11.25
C ILE A 257 -7.30 3.21 10.14
N MET A 258 -7.50 4.53 10.00
CA MET A 258 -8.31 5.10 8.92
C MET A 258 -7.77 4.72 7.54
N THR A 259 -6.44 4.75 7.37
CA THR A 259 -5.78 4.36 6.11
C THR A 259 -6.01 2.87 5.82
N PHE A 260 -5.87 2.00 6.82
CA PHE A 260 -6.03 0.55 6.67
C PHE A 260 -7.47 0.17 6.35
N ILE A 261 -8.42 0.67 7.14
CA ILE A 261 -9.84 0.43 6.91
C ILE A 261 -10.25 1.00 5.55
N GLY A 262 -9.80 2.20 5.21
CA GLY A 262 -10.07 2.83 3.93
C GLY A 262 -9.61 1.99 2.74
N LEU A 263 -8.33 1.59 2.72
CA LEU A 263 -7.76 0.78 1.64
C LEU A 263 -8.35 -0.63 1.60
N PHE A 264 -8.60 -1.24 2.76
CA PHE A 264 -9.19 -2.57 2.87
C PHE A 264 -10.61 -2.60 2.28
N LEU A 265 -11.48 -1.67 2.68
CA LEU A 265 -12.84 -1.60 2.16
C LEU A 265 -12.84 -1.39 0.65
N LEU A 266 -11.99 -0.50 0.14
CA LEU A 266 -11.84 -0.31 -1.31
C LEU A 266 -11.39 -1.59 -2.03
N ALA A 267 -10.45 -2.35 -1.44
CA ALA A 267 -9.99 -3.61 -2.01
C ALA A 267 -11.09 -4.69 -2.03
N VAL A 268 -11.87 -4.79 -0.95
CA VAL A 268 -13.01 -5.71 -0.84
C VAL A 268 -14.07 -5.38 -1.87
N SER A 269 -14.52 -4.13 -1.95
CA SER A 269 -15.51 -3.70 -2.95
C SER A 269 -15.04 -3.94 -4.39
N MET A 270 -13.74 -3.77 -4.66
CA MET A 270 -13.15 -4.12 -5.97
C MET A 270 -13.22 -5.61 -6.24
N ASN A 271 -12.91 -6.46 -5.25
CA ASN A 271 -13.02 -7.93 -5.40
C ASN A 271 -14.47 -8.36 -5.62
N ASP A 272 -15.41 -7.79 -4.87
CA ASP A 272 -16.84 -8.09 -5.01
C ASP A 272 -17.36 -7.66 -6.37
N TYR A 273 -16.83 -6.58 -6.94
CA TYR A 273 -17.13 -6.23 -8.32
C TYR A 273 -16.56 -7.23 -9.31
N ILE A 274 -15.41 -7.83 -9.06
CA ILE A 274 -14.76 -8.75 -10.02
C ILE A 274 -15.43 -10.12 -10.02
N ASP A 275 -15.87 -10.60 -8.86
CA ASP A 275 -16.56 -11.89 -8.74
C ASP A 275 -18.01 -11.81 -9.28
N PRO A 276 -18.40 -12.60 -10.30
CA PRO A 276 -19.77 -12.63 -10.81
C PRO A 276 -20.80 -13.13 -9.78
N ARG A 277 -20.39 -13.93 -8.78
CA ARG A 277 -21.29 -14.56 -7.80
C ARG A 277 -21.68 -13.63 -6.65
N SER A 278 -20.79 -12.74 -6.23
CA SER A 278 -21.06 -11.69 -5.24
C SER A 278 -22.04 -10.65 -5.80
N ARG A 279 -21.93 -10.29 -7.09
CA ARG A 279 -22.86 -9.37 -7.77
C ARG A 279 -24.32 -9.85 -7.65
N LEU A 280 -24.58 -11.14 -7.85
CA LEU A 280 -25.93 -11.71 -7.77
C LEU A 280 -26.53 -11.65 -6.36
N ARG A 281 -25.68 -11.64 -5.32
CA ARG A 281 -26.14 -11.48 -3.92
C ARG A 281 -26.41 -10.02 -3.57
N SER A 282 -25.52 -9.10 -3.94
CA SER A 282 -25.69 -7.68 -3.63
C SER A 282 -26.87 -7.02 -4.36
N PHE A 283 -27.24 -7.51 -5.55
CA PHE A 283 -28.42 -7.05 -6.28
C PHE A 283 -29.71 -7.82 -5.93
N GLY A 284 -29.59 -8.99 -5.29
CA GLY A 284 -30.75 -9.80 -4.86
C GLY A 284 -31.37 -9.35 -3.53
N GLU A 285 -30.68 -8.53 -2.75
CA GLU A 285 -31.19 -7.98 -1.48
C GLU A 285 -31.94 -6.63 -1.65
N VAL A 286 -32.06 -6.11 -2.87
CA VAL A 286 -32.76 -4.84 -3.18
C VAL A 286 -34.04 -5.07 -4.02
N SER A 287 -34.57 -6.29 -4.05
CA SER A 287 -35.88 -6.58 -4.67
C SER A 287 -36.95 -6.88 -3.62
#